data_AF-D8M432-F1
#
_entry.id   AF-D8M432-F1
#
_cell.length_a   1.000
_cell.length_b   1.000
_cell.length_c   1.000
_cell.angle_alpha   90.00
_cell.angle_beta   90.00
_cell.angle_gamma   90.00
#
_symmetry.space_group_name_H-M   'P 1'
#
loop_
_entity.id
_entity.type
_entity.pdbx_description
1 polymer ?
#
loop_
_entity_poly.entity_id
_entity_poly.type
_entity_poly.pdbx_seq_one_letter_code
_entity_poly.pdbx_strand_id
1 'polypeptide(L)'
;MADTAEELHLLQNTWVISEQYQQEEKADKARDYESSFEKICSFNTIEDFWGYWNKLPRISDVFFDGNEKIVIRNDERNPGEGSRKYKIQSQCLFKEGVEPKYEDAQNRRGGNMRVLFGKEDHAKLSDVWETVVLSLIGESLDDGDNITGARVVDKSVPYKKQINHRIEIWFREWNDEGFRNVLKERVEGILRDNGLEGREISFYQNDYSKWK
;
A
#
# COMPACT_ATOMS: atom_id res chain seq x y z
N MET A 1 2.05 29.47 32.67
CA MET A 1 1.99 28.04 32.30
C MET A 1 3.09 27.85 31.27
N ALA A 2 4.07 27.00 31.57
CA ALA A 2 5.15 26.74 30.63
C ALA A 2 4.57 25.98 29.44
N ASP A 3 4.82 26.51 28.25
CA ASP A 3 4.51 25.91 26.97
C ASP A 3 5.41 24.68 26.84
N THR A 4 4.91 23.51 27.27
CA THR A 4 5.59 22.25 26.98
C THR A 4 5.40 21.99 25.50
N ALA A 5 6.41 22.32 24.69
CA ALA A 5 6.46 21.88 23.31
C ALA A 5 6.18 20.37 23.27
N GLU A 6 5.16 19.96 22.52
CA GLU A 6 4.81 18.55 22.36
C GLU A 6 6.02 17.82 21.78
N GLU A 7 6.57 16.87 22.56
CA GLU A 7 7.69 16.04 22.12
C GLU A 7 7.15 15.04 21.09
N LEU A 8 7.45 15.30 19.81
CA LEU A 8 7.03 14.45 18.69
C LEU A 8 7.94 13.22 18.57
N HIS A 9 7.35 12.08 18.24
CA HIS A 9 8.10 10.85 18.01
C HIS A 9 8.49 10.74 16.54
N LEU A 10 9.75 11.02 16.24
CA LEU A 10 10.30 10.94 14.87
C LEU A 10 10.34 9.50 14.37
N LEU A 11 9.97 9.33 13.10
CA LEU A 11 10.15 8.09 12.36
C LEU A 11 11.56 8.04 11.75
N GLN A 12 12.05 6.82 11.50
CA GLN A 12 13.34 6.61 10.83
C GLN A 12 13.34 7.13 9.38
N ASN A 13 12.18 7.09 8.71
CA ASN A 13 12.00 7.50 7.32
C ASN A 13 10.80 8.45 7.19
N THR A 14 10.84 9.37 6.23
CA THR A 14 9.60 10.03 5.76
C THR A 14 8.82 9.05 4.90
N TRP A 15 7.53 8.91 5.17
CA TRP A 15 6.62 8.03 4.44
C TRP A 15 5.53 8.83 3.73
N VAL A 16 5.06 8.28 2.61
CA VAL A 16 4.01 8.84 1.77
C VAL A 16 2.88 7.83 1.64
N ILE A 17 1.66 8.23 1.98
CA ILE A 17 0.44 7.48 1.65
C ILE A 17 -0.13 8.03 0.34
N SER A 18 -0.45 7.14 -0.58
CA SER A 18 -1.14 7.46 -1.84
C SER A 18 -2.25 6.48 -2.16
N GLU A 19 -3.30 6.94 -2.81
CA GLU A 19 -4.37 6.10 -3.35
C GLU A 19 -4.21 5.96 -4.87
N GLN A 20 -4.45 4.77 -5.41
CA GLN A 20 -4.64 4.54 -6.83
C GLN A 20 -6.14 4.39 -7.10
N TYR A 21 -6.68 5.15 -8.05
CA TYR A 21 -8.07 5.05 -8.46
C TYR A 21 -8.24 4.20 -9.72
N GLN A 22 -9.34 3.45 -9.78
CA GLN A 22 -9.70 2.67 -10.95
C GLN A 22 -10.11 3.61 -12.10
N GLN A 23 -9.41 3.51 -13.23
CA GLN A 23 -9.76 4.24 -14.45
C GLN A 23 -10.86 3.49 -15.22
N GLU A 24 -12.08 4.02 -15.21
CA GLU A 24 -13.23 3.41 -15.91
C GLU A 24 -13.41 3.96 -17.33
N GLU A 25 -13.16 5.26 -17.53
CA GLU A 25 -13.38 5.90 -18.82
C GLU A 25 -12.26 5.61 -19.82
N LYS A 26 -12.62 5.51 -21.11
CA LYS A 26 -11.63 5.34 -22.19
C LYS A 26 -10.62 6.51 -22.24
N ALA A 27 -11.07 7.71 -21.88
CA ALA A 27 -10.21 8.90 -21.82
C ALA A 27 -9.18 8.78 -20.68
N ASP A 28 -9.58 8.25 -19.51
CA ASP A 28 -8.68 8.04 -18.39
C ASP A 28 -7.66 6.92 -18.66
N LYS A 29 -8.07 5.85 -19.35
CA LYS A 29 -7.15 4.79 -19.79
C LYS A 29 -6.12 5.25 -20.83
N ALA A 30 -6.37 6.37 -21.49
CA ALA A 30 -5.41 7.01 -22.39
C ALA A 30 -4.44 7.94 -21.65
N ARG A 31 -4.70 8.25 -20.37
CA ARG A 31 -3.79 9.01 -19.51
C ARG A 31 -2.74 8.08 -18.92
N ASP A 32 -1.61 8.66 -18.56
CA ASP A 32 -0.47 7.95 -18.00
C ASP A 32 -0.84 7.22 -16.69
N TYR A 33 -0.19 6.10 -16.40
CA TYR A 33 -0.36 5.34 -15.15
C TYR A 33 -0.25 6.23 -13.92
N GLU A 34 0.67 7.20 -13.96
CA GLU A 34 0.90 8.19 -12.92
C GLU A 34 -0.35 9.02 -12.61
N SER A 35 -1.18 9.31 -13.61
CA SER A 35 -2.41 10.08 -13.42
C SER A 35 -3.47 9.34 -12.59
N SER A 36 -3.34 8.02 -12.41
CA SER A 36 -4.24 7.24 -11.55
C SER A 36 -3.93 7.36 -10.06
N PHE A 37 -2.76 7.88 -9.70
CA PHE A 37 -2.34 8.05 -8.32
C PHE A 37 -2.65 9.45 -7.78
N GLU A 38 -3.01 9.50 -6.51
CA GLU A 38 -3.15 10.73 -5.74
C GLU A 38 -2.37 10.58 -4.44
N LYS A 39 -1.44 11.51 -4.20
CA LYS A 39 -0.74 11.61 -2.92
C LYS A 39 -1.72 12.13 -1.88
N ILE A 40 -1.91 11.38 -0.80
CA ILE A 40 -2.81 11.76 0.29
C ILE A 40 -2.06 12.57 1.35
N CYS A 41 -0.92 12.06 1.81
CA CYS A 41 -0.11 12.74 2.83
C CYS A 41 1.36 12.32 2.78
N SER A 42 2.18 13.13 3.47
CA SER A 42 3.60 12.91 3.76
C SER A 42 3.76 13.09 5.26
N PHE A 43 4.48 12.21 5.95
CA PHE A 43 4.73 12.35 7.38
C PHE A 43 6.07 11.73 7.79
N ASN A 44 6.67 12.28 8.85
CA ASN A 44 7.89 11.76 9.45
C ASN A 44 7.79 11.67 10.99
N THR A 45 6.58 11.76 11.54
CA THR A 45 6.29 11.59 12.97
C THR A 45 5.13 10.61 13.18
N ILE A 46 5.07 10.00 14.37
CA ILE A 46 3.97 9.11 14.76
C ILE A 46 2.66 9.91 14.92
N GLU A 47 2.75 11.13 15.41
CA GLU A 47 1.61 12.01 15.61
C GLU A 47 0.97 12.40 14.27
N ASP A 48 1.77 12.80 13.29
CA ASP A 48 1.29 13.08 11.94
C ASP A 48 0.69 11.83 11.30
N PHE A 49 1.35 10.67 11.45
CA PHE A 49 0.82 9.39 10.97
C PHE A 49 -0.61 9.16 11.48
N TRP A 50 -0.82 9.19 12.80
CA TRP A 50 -2.16 8.98 13.37
C TRP A 50 -3.14 10.11 13.02
N GLY A 51 -2.64 11.35 12.87
CA GLY A 51 -3.41 12.50 12.44
C GLY A 51 -4.00 12.34 11.02
N TYR A 52 -3.32 11.61 10.14
CA TYR A 52 -3.80 11.25 8.81
C TYR A 52 -4.54 9.91 8.79
N TRP A 53 -3.95 8.85 9.34
CA TRP A 53 -4.43 7.47 9.27
C TRP A 53 -5.86 7.33 9.80
N ASN A 54 -6.18 7.97 10.93
CA ASN A 54 -7.50 7.93 11.55
C ASN A 54 -8.62 8.58 10.71
N LYS A 55 -8.27 9.34 9.67
CA LYS A 55 -9.22 9.99 8.75
C LYS A 55 -9.41 9.20 7.46
N LEU A 56 -8.57 8.18 7.22
CA LEU A 56 -8.68 7.31 6.06
C LEU A 56 -9.75 6.23 6.32
N PRO A 57 -10.52 5.84 5.28
CA PRO A 57 -11.43 4.71 5.42
C PRO A 57 -10.63 3.41 5.57
N ARG A 58 -11.22 2.43 6.26
CA ARG A 58 -10.64 1.08 6.28
C ARG A 58 -10.71 0.46 4.89
N ILE A 59 -9.72 -0.36 4.55
CA ILE A 59 -9.62 -0.98 3.21
C ILE A 59 -10.83 -1.85 2.90
N SER A 60 -11.31 -2.61 3.87
CA SER A 60 -12.55 -3.41 3.77
C SER A 60 -13.79 -2.57 3.45
N ASP A 61 -13.81 -1.29 3.81
CA ASP A 61 -14.97 -0.43 3.57
C ASP A 61 -14.99 0.13 2.14
N VAL A 62 -13.84 0.13 1.46
CA VAL A 62 -13.65 0.74 0.14
C VAL A 62 -13.27 -0.24 -0.97
N PHE A 63 -12.94 -1.48 -0.63
CA PHE A 63 -12.67 -2.54 -1.59
C PHE A 63 -13.92 -3.37 -1.88
N PHE A 64 -13.96 -3.96 -3.07
CA PHE A 64 -15.06 -4.81 -3.50
C PHE A 64 -15.22 -6.03 -2.58
N ASP A 65 -16.42 -6.18 -2.03
CA ASP A 65 -16.83 -7.26 -1.12
C ASP A 65 -17.96 -8.13 -1.73
N GLY A 66 -18.26 -7.91 -3.01
CA GLY A 66 -19.49 -8.36 -3.66
C GLY A 66 -20.38 -7.20 -4.07
N ASN A 67 -20.19 -6.03 -3.46
CA ASN A 67 -20.84 -4.77 -3.82
C ASN A 67 -19.80 -3.74 -4.27
N GLU A 68 -20.20 -2.87 -5.21
CA GLU A 68 -19.36 -1.75 -5.60
C GLU A 68 -19.22 -0.75 -4.45
N LYS A 69 -17.98 -0.32 -4.21
CA LYS A 69 -17.66 0.71 -3.22
C LYS A 69 -17.20 1.96 -3.95
N ILE A 70 -17.78 3.10 -3.61
CA ILE A 70 -17.48 4.38 -4.22
C ILE A 70 -17.15 5.36 -3.09
N VAL A 71 -16.01 6.05 -3.23
CA VAL A 71 -15.65 7.18 -2.39
C VAL A 71 -15.84 8.48 -3.15
N ILE A 72 -16.13 9.55 -2.42
CA ILE A 72 -16.16 10.90 -2.97
C ILE A 72 -14.87 11.59 -2.49
N ARG A 73 -14.10 12.13 -3.44
CA ARG A 73 -12.85 12.85 -3.19
C ARG A 73 -12.85 14.16 -3.96
N ASN A 74 -12.22 15.18 -3.39
CA ASN A 74 -11.89 16.38 -4.16
C ASN A 74 -10.69 16.05 -5.01
N ASP A 75 -10.80 16.21 -6.32
CA ASP A 75 -9.70 15.90 -7.22
C ASP A 75 -8.71 17.06 -7.24
N GLU A 76 -7.68 16.99 -6.40
CA GLU A 76 -6.67 18.05 -6.33
C GLU A 76 -5.86 18.18 -7.64
N ARG A 77 -5.90 17.17 -8.52
CA ARG A 77 -5.29 17.24 -9.85
C ARG A 77 -6.09 18.14 -10.81
N ASN A 78 -7.37 18.37 -10.54
CA ASN A 78 -8.28 19.17 -11.36
C ASN A 78 -9.02 20.20 -10.50
N PRO A 79 -8.30 21.22 -9.97
CA PRO A 79 -8.90 22.22 -9.10
C PRO A 79 -10.01 22.98 -9.85
N GLY A 80 -11.23 22.92 -9.33
CA GLY A 80 -12.42 23.56 -9.90
C GLY A 80 -13.50 22.60 -10.40
N GLU A 81 -13.20 21.31 -10.56
CA GLU A 81 -14.18 20.31 -11.01
C GLU A 81 -15.05 19.70 -9.89
N GLY A 82 -14.94 20.22 -8.67
CA GLY A 82 -15.69 19.74 -7.52
C GLY A 82 -15.30 18.32 -7.09
N SER A 83 -16.09 17.73 -6.20
CA SER A 83 -15.83 16.36 -5.74
C SER A 83 -16.24 15.34 -6.82
N ARG A 84 -15.38 14.36 -7.06
CA ARG A 84 -15.59 13.26 -8.01
C ARG A 84 -15.79 11.93 -7.28
N LYS A 85 -16.43 10.98 -7.97
CA LYS A 85 -16.66 9.60 -7.49
C LYS A 85 -15.53 8.71 -7.97
N TYR A 86 -14.90 8.00 -7.06
CA TYR A 86 -13.81 7.08 -7.35
C TYR A 86 -14.06 5.70 -6.76
N LYS A 87 -13.50 4.68 -7.42
CA LYS A 87 -13.25 3.37 -6.82
C LYS A 87 -11.77 3.31 -6.47
N ILE A 88 -11.45 3.05 -5.20
CA ILE A 88 -10.06 2.90 -4.77
C ILE A 88 -9.60 1.52 -5.23
N GLN A 89 -8.61 1.49 -6.12
CA GLN A 89 -7.97 0.26 -6.57
C GLN A 89 -6.83 -0.16 -5.63
N SER A 90 -6.11 0.81 -5.04
CA SER A 90 -5.01 0.51 -4.13
C SER A 90 -4.77 1.65 -3.13
N GLN A 91 -4.31 1.30 -1.94
CA GLN A 91 -3.61 2.22 -1.04
C GLN A 91 -2.15 1.77 -0.94
N CYS A 92 -1.24 2.73 -1.03
CA CYS A 92 0.20 2.51 -0.97
C CYS A 92 0.81 3.30 0.19
N LEU A 93 1.83 2.73 0.82
CA LEU A 93 2.74 3.40 1.76
C LEU A 93 4.18 3.19 1.25
N PHE A 94 4.84 4.25 0.79
CA PHE A 94 6.21 4.17 0.28
C PHE A 94 7.09 5.23 0.93
N LYS A 95 8.39 4.95 1.03
CA LYS A 95 9.38 5.94 1.47
C LYS A 95 9.33 7.15 0.54
N GLU A 96 9.53 8.34 1.10
CA GLU A 96 9.53 9.58 0.33
C GLU A 96 10.57 9.51 -0.82
N GLY A 97 10.15 9.90 -2.02
CA GLY A 97 10.98 9.81 -3.22
C GLY A 97 11.04 8.41 -3.85
N VAL A 98 10.25 7.43 -3.37
CA VAL A 98 10.02 6.17 -4.07
C VAL A 98 8.60 6.09 -4.60
N GLU A 99 8.46 5.86 -5.89
CA GLU A 99 7.18 5.64 -6.52
C GLU A 99 6.77 4.16 -6.49
N PRO A 100 5.47 3.82 -6.37
CA PRO A 100 4.96 2.45 -6.32
C PRO A 100 4.94 1.75 -7.70
N LYS A 101 6.02 1.92 -8.48
CA LYS A 101 6.22 1.42 -9.84
C LYS A 101 7.58 0.74 -10.00
N TYR A 102 7.68 -0.23 -10.90
CA TYR A 102 8.94 -0.99 -11.08
C TYR A 102 10.01 -0.19 -11.85
N GLU A 103 9.61 0.88 -12.52
CA GLU A 103 10.49 1.81 -13.22
C GLU A 103 11.28 2.70 -12.27
N ASP A 104 10.82 2.84 -11.02
CA ASP A 104 11.54 3.59 -10.00
C ASP A 104 12.94 3.00 -9.80
N ALA A 105 13.95 3.88 -9.75
CA ALA A 105 15.34 3.50 -9.67
C ALA A 105 15.66 2.63 -8.43
N GLN A 106 14.90 2.77 -7.35
CA GLN A 106 15.02 2.01 -6.12
C GLN A 106 14.31 0.64 -6.21
N ASN A 107 13.30 0.50 -7.05
CA ASN A 107 12.56 -0.76 -7.21
C ASN A 107 13.11 -1.66 -8.32
N ARG A 108 13.80 -1.11 -9.33
CA ARG A 108 14.15 -1.81 -10.58
C ARG A 108 15.04 -3.06 -10.42
N ARG A 109 15.85 -3.16 -9.37
CA ARG A 109 16.76 -4.31 -9.12
C ARG A 109 16.16 -5.34 -8.16
N GLY A 110 15.04 -5.00 -7.55
CA GLY A 110 14.48 -5.74 -6.45
C GLY A 110 13.30 -6.58 -6.86
N GLY A 111 12.33 -6.63 -5.98
CA GLY A 111 11.13 -7.41 -6.18
C GLY A 111 10.05 -7.03 -5.19
N ASN A 112 9.03 -7.87 -5.14
CA ASN A 112 7.97 -7.75 -4.17
C ASN A 112 7.58 -9.12 -3.63
N MET A 113 7.31 -9.15 -2.34
CA MET A 113 6.64 -10.25 -1.66
C MET A 113 5.13 -10.03 -1.76
N ARG A 114 4.35 -11.08 -2.00
CA ARG A 114 2.90 -11.02 -2.21
C ARG A 114 2.16 -12.00 -1.31
N VAL A 115 1.06 -11.52 -0.74
CA VAL A 115 0.06 -12.33 -0.04
C VAL A 115 -1.31 -12.11 -0.70
N LEU A 116 -2.02 -13.20 -0.98
CA LEU A 116 -3.35 -13.17 -1.61
C LEU A 116 -4.45 -13.37 -0.56
N PHE A 117 -5.54 -12.63 -0.73
CA PHE A 117 -6.69 -12.62 0.16
C PHE A 117 -7.96 -12.84 -0.67
N GLY A 118 -8.75 -13.83 -0.28
CA GLY A 118 -10.02 -14.15 -0.93
C GLY A 118 -11.21 -13.49 -0.25
N LYS A 119 -12.41 -13.88 -0.69
CA LYS A 119 -13.69 -13.45 -0.10
C LYS A 119 -13.74 -13.63 1.42
N GLU A 120 -13.33 -14.80 1.91
CA GLU A 120 -13.41 -15.15 3.34
C GLU A 120 -12.47 -14.31 4.21
N ASP A 121 -11.49 -13.64 3.60
CA ASP A 121 -10.45 -12.88 4.29
C ASP A 121 -10.75 -11.39 4.33
N HIS A 122 -11.77 -10.94 3.59
CA HIS A 122 -12.05 -9.53 3.38
C HIS A 122 -12.24 -8.76 4.70
N ALA A 123 -12.90 -9.37 5.68
CA ALA A 123 -13.09 -8.76 7.00
C ALA A 123 -11.78 -8.52 7.77
N LYS A 124 -10.74 -9.31 7.50
CA LYS A 124 -9.43 -9.23 8.17
C LYS A 124 -8.42 -8.39 7.38
N LEU A 125 -8.72 -8.05 6.13
CA LEU A 125 -7.79 -7.37 5.22
C LEU A 125 -7.30 -6.02 5.80
N SER A 126 -8.21 -5.26 6.41
CA SER A 126 -7.88 -3.96 7.02
C SER A 126 -6.91 -4.11 8.19
N ASP A 127 -7.11 -5.09 9.06
CA ASP A 127 -6.28 -5.28 10.25
C ASP A 127 -4.88 -5.79 9.86
N VAL A 128 -4.80 -6.68 8.86
CA VAL A 128 -3.51 -7.12 8.30
C VAL A 128 -2.78 -5.96 7.63
N TRP A 129 -3.48 -5.15 6.84
CA TRP A 129 -2.88 -3.99 6.17
C TRP A 129 -2.38 -2.94 7.17
N GLU A 130 -3.17 -2.63 8.20
CA GLU A 130 -2.75 -1.76 9.29
C GLU A 130 -1.52 -2.32 10.02
N THR A 131 -1.50 -3.61 10.32
CA THR A 131 -0.33 -4.25 10.94
C THR A 131 0.92 -4.12 10.06
N VAL A 132 0.78 -4.27 8.73
CA VAL A 132 1.90 -4.07 7.79
C VAL A 132 2.37 -2.62 7.81
N VAL A 133 1.47 -1.64 7.73
CA VAL A 133 1.79 -0.20 7.79
C VAL A 133 2.52 0.15 9.08
N LEU A 134 2.02 -0.31 10.23
CA LEU A 134 2.66 -0.09 11.53
C LEU A 134 4.04 -0.75 11.61
N SER A 135 4.18 -1.94 11.05
CA SER A 135 5.46 -2.66 11.03
C SER A 135 6.49 -2.03 10.09
N LEU A 136 6.05 -1.31 9.05
CA LEU A 136 6.93 -0.53 8.17
C LEU A 136 7.41 0.73 8.86
N ILE A 137 6.50 1.56 9.38
CA ILE A 137 6.90 2.82 10.03
C ILE A 137 7.65 2.57 11.35
N GLY A 138 7.40 1.44 12.00
CA GLY A 138 8.11 0.97 13.19
C GLY A 138 9.39 0.17 12.91
N GLU A 139 9.79 0.03 11.63
CA GLU A 139 11.02 -0.64 11.20
C GLU A 139 11.18 -2.08 11.74
N SER A 140 10.07 -2.82 11.86
CA SER A 140 10.08 -4.20 12.39
C SER A 140 10.11 -5.27 11.30
N LEU A 141 9.87 -4.92 10.03
CA LEU A 141 9.90 -5.84 8.89
C LEU A 141 11.27 -5.99 8.23
N ASP A 142 12.18 -5.07 8.49
CA ASP A 142 13.50 -5.00 7.86
C ASP A 142 14.53 -4.50 8.88
N ASP A 143 15.63 -5.22 9.02
CA ASP A 143 16.74 -4.80 9.91
C ASP A 143 17.69 -3.82 9.23
N GLY A 144 17.54 -3.62 7.92
CA GLY A 144 18.30 -2.68 7.12
C GLY A 144 17.40 -1.64 6.45
N ASP A 145 17.84 -1.14 5.30
CA ASP A 145 17.06 -0.25 4.44
C ASP A 145 16.87 -0.91 3.06
N ASN A 146 16.28 -2.10 3.04
CA ASN A 146 15.98 -2.82 1.81
C ASN A 146 14.51 -2.67 1.39
N ILE A 147 13.56 -2.52 2.33
CA ILE A 147 12.14 -2.26 2.00
C ILE A 147 11.98 -0.82 1.49
N THR A 148 11.29 -0.68 0.36
CA THR A 148 10.93 0.62 -0.23
C THR A 148 9.51 1.06 0.10
N GLY A 149 8.60 0.11 0.29
CA GLY A 149 7.21 0.38 0.61
C GLY A 149 6.32 -0.84 0.49
N ALA A 150 5.03 -0.64 0.65
CA ALA A 150 4.02 -1.66 0.45
C ALA A 150 2.75 -1.08 -0.15
N ARG A 151 1.92 -1.96 -0.70
CA ARG A 151 0.57 -1.61 -1.13
C ARG A 151 -0.42 -2.73 -0.88
N VAL A 152 -1.66 -2.34 -0.64
CA VAL A 152 -2.83 -3.22 -0.66
C VAL A 152 -3.65 -2.90 -1.91
N VAL A 153 -4.09 -3.92 -2.64
CA VAL A 153 -4.68 -3.78 -3.99
C VAL A 153 -5.94 -4.62 -4.11
N ASP A 154 -6.99 -4.03 -4.64
CA ASP A 154 -8.18 -4.73 -5.10
C ASP A 154 -7.97 -5.25 -6.52
N LYS A 155 -7.95 -6.57 -6.67
CA LYS A 155 -7.88 -7.31 -7.94
C LYS A 155 -9.17 -8.08 -8.24
N SER A 156 -10.26 -7.72 -7.57
CA SER A 156 -11.56 -8.34 -7.75
C SER A 156 -12.08 -8.15 -9.17
N VAL A 157 -12.93 -9.07 -9.60
CA VAL A 157 -13.56 -9.08 -10.91
C VAL A 157 -15.08 -9.07 -10.71
N PRO A 158 -15.71 -7.88 -10.61
CA PRO A 158 -17.10 -7.75 -10.18
C PRO A 158 -18.10 -8.53 -11.04
N TYR A 159 -17.93 -8.51 -12.37
CA TYR A 159 -18.82 -9.24 -13.29
C TYR A 159 -18.73 -10.77 -13.15
N LYS A 160 -17.64 -11.29 -12.58
CA LYS A 160 -17.48 -12.72 -12.22
C LYS A 160 -17.81 -12.99 -10.75
N LYS A 161 -18.18 -11.97 -9.97
CA LYS A 161 -18.34 -12.03 -8.50
C LYS A 161 -17.11 -12.61 -7.80
N GLN A 162 -15.93 -12.42 -8.38
CA GLN A 162 -14.67 -12.92 -7.84
C GLN A 162 -14.06 -11.82 -6.97
N ILE A 163 -13.82 -12.13 -5.70
CA ILE A 163 -13.14 -11.24 -4.76
C ILE A 163 -11.69 -11.71 -4.63
N ASN A 164 -10.74 -10.81 -4.90
CA ASN A 164 -9.32 -11.10 -4.83
C ASN A 164 -8.57 -9.83 -4.45
N HIS A 165 -7.98 -9.82 -3.27
CA HIS A 165 -7.16 -8.72 -2.77
C HIS A 165 -5.72 -9.19 -2.61
N ARG A 166 -4.80 -8.23 -2.63
CA ARG A 166 -3.37 -8.52 -2.53
C ARG A 166 -2.67 -7.49 -1.67
N ILE A 167 -1.81 -7.95 -0.77
CA ILE A 167 -0.78 -7.10 -0.15
C ILE A 167 0.56 -7.40 -0.83
N GLU A 168 1.30 -6.35 -1.15
CA GLU A 168 2.63 -6.40 -1.76
C GLU A 168 3.61 -5.60 -0.92
N ILE A 169 4.75 -6.18 -0.54
CA ILE A 169 5.85 -5.48 0.13
C ILE A 169 7.04 -5.45 -0.82
N TRP A 170 7.52 -4.26 -1.13
CA TRP A 170 8.52 -3.97 -2.15
C TRP A 170 9.90 -3.74 -1.52
N PHE A 171 10.94 -4.23 -2.19
CA PHE A 171 12.31 -4.16 -1.69
C PHE A 171 13.32 -3.99 -2.82
N ARG A 172 14.54 -3.53 -2.52
CA ARG A 172 15.56 -3.07 -3.48
C ARG A 172 16.42 -4.19 -4.07
N GLU A 173 16.82 -5.17 -3.26
CA GLU A 173 17.82 -6.17 -3.65
C GLU A 173 17.22 -7.58 -3.79
N TRP A 174 17.03 -8.04 -5.03
CA TRP A 174 16.46 -9.37 -5.30
C TRP A 174 17.33 -10.53 -4.82
N ASN A 175 18.66 -10.38 -4.95
CA ASN A 175 19.60 -11.46 -4.67
C ASN A 175 19.89 -11.64 -3.17
N ASP A 176 19.30 -10.81 -2.31
CA ASP A 176 19.39 -10.99 -0.87
C ASP A 176 18.40 -12.07 -0.40
N GLU A 177 18.85 -13.32 -0.41
CA GLU A 177 18.08 -14.46 0.10
C GLU A 177 17.85 -14.39 1.61
N GLY A 178 18.82 -13.87 2.37
CA GLY A 178 18.72 -13.73 3.82
C GLY A 178 17.59 -12.80 4.21
N PHE A 179 17.57 -11.60 3.61
CA PHE A 179 16.48 -10.64 3.78
C PHE A 179 15.12 -11.24 3.41
N ARG A 180 15.00 -11.91 2.24
CA ARG A 180 13.71 -12.47 1.80
C ARG A 180 13.18 -13.54 2.76
N ASN A 181 14.06 -14.36 3.35
CA ASN A 181 13.68 -15.35 4.34
C ASN A 181 13.17 -14.68 5.63
N VAL A 182 13.87 -13.67 6.14
CA VAL A 182 13.47 -12.92 7.34
C VAL A 182 12.16 -12.18 7.11
N LEU A 183 12.00 -11.50 5.97
CA LEU A 183 10.76 -10.82 5.60
C LEU A 183 9.58 -11.80 5.56
N LYS A 184 9.79 -12.99 4.97
CA LYS A 184 8.76 -14.03 4.92
C LYS A 184 8.34 -14.46 6.33
N GLU A 185 9.27 -14.77 7.21
CA GLU A 185 9.00 -15.19 8.59
C GLU A 185 8.21 -14.12 9.37
N ARG A 186 8.62 -12.85 9.25
CA ARG A 186 7.95 -11.73 9.93
C ARG A 186 6.52 -11.54 9.43
N VAL A 187 6.29 -11.68 8.12
CA VAL A 187 4.96 -11.57 7.53
C VAL A 187 4.10 -12.78 7.87
N GLU A 188 4.66 -13.99 7.94
CA GLU A 188 3.97 -15.16 8.49
C GLU A 188 3.54 -14.92 9.95
N GLY A 189 4.36 -14.19 10.71
CA GLY A 189 4.02 -13.68 12.04
C GLY A 189 2.77 -12.80 12.04
N ILE A 190 2.77 -11.75 11.23
CA ILE A 190 1.62 -10.84 11.06
C ILE A 190 0.35 -11.63 10.67
N LEU A 191 0.47 -12.55 9.72
CA LEU A 191 -0.66 -13.35 9.25
C LEU A 191 -1.22 -14.25 10.35
N ARG A 192 -0.36 -14.93 11.11
CA ARG A 192 -0.76 -15.76 12.24
C ARG A 192 -1.45 -14.94 13.33
N ASP A 193 -0.92 -13.77 13.68
CA ASP A 193 -1.49 -12.92 14.73
C ASP A 193 -2.87 -12.36 14.31
N ASN A 194 -3.16 -12.35 13.00
CA ASN A 194 -4.47 -12.02 12.42
C ASN A 194 -5.33 -13.28 12.11
N GLY A 195 -4.92 -14.47 12.57
CA GLY A 195 -5.63 -15.75 12.35
C GLY A 195 -5.73 -16.16 10.88
N LEU A 196 -4.66 -15.91 10.12
CA LEU A 196 -4.47 -16.27 8.71
C LEU A 196 -3.21 -17.13 8.55
N GLU A 197 -2.92 -17.99 9.52
CA GLU A 197 -1.78 -18.90 9.45
C GLU A 197 -1.80 -19.79 8.20
N GLY A 198 -0.60 -20.17 7.73
CA GLY A 198 -0.44 -21.09 6.61
C GLY A 198 -0.77 -20.52 5.23
N ARG A 199 -1.00 -19.20 5.10
CA ARG A 199 -1.16 -18.58 3.78
C ARG A 199 0.13 -18.60 2.97
N GLU A 200 -0.04 -18.83 1.68
CA GLU A 200 1.07 -18.82 0.74
C GLU A 200 1.60 -17.39 0.55
N ILE A 201 2.91 -17.26 0.75
CA ILE A 201 3.68 -16.05 0.44
C ILE A 201 4.54 -16.34 -0.78
N SER A 202 4.46 -15.46 -1.78
CA SER A 202 5.19 -15.59 -3.04
C SER A 202 6.07 -14.37 -3.30
N PHE A 203 7.23 -14.58 -3.93
CA PHE A 203 8.17 -13.51 -4.27
C PHE A 203 8.28 -13.37 -5.79
N TYR A 204 8.31 -12.14 -6.28
CA TYR A 204 8.45 -11.82 -7.70
C TYR A 204 9.57 -10.81 -7.90
N GLN A 205 10.53 -11.16 -8.75
CA GLN A 205 11.54 -10.21 -9.21
C GLN A 205 10.89 -9.21 -10.16
N ASN A 206 11.29 -7.94 -10.05
CA ASN A 206 10.86 -6.94 -11.00
C ASN A 206 11.58 -7.18 -12.34
N ASP A 207 10.80 -7.35 -13.42
CA ASP A 207 11.32 -7.56 -14.77
C ASP A 207 11.36 -6.25 -15.54
N TYR A 208 12.54 -5.64 -15.59
CA TYR A 208 12.80 -4.41 -16.33
C TYR A 208 13.16 -4.65 -17.80
N SER A 209 13.30 -5.91 -18.25
CA SER A 209 13.75 -6.21 -19.62
C SER A 209 12.79 -5.70 -20.70
N LYS A 210 11.51 -5.50 -20.35
CA LYS A 210 10.45 -5.04 -21.25
C LYS A 210 10.43 -3.54 -21.51
N TRP A 211 11.28 -2.78 -20.82
CA TRP A 211 11.31 -1.30 -20.84
C TRP A 211 12.65 -0.74 -21.33
N LYS A 212 13.46 -1.59 -21.99
CA LYS A 212 14.68 -1.22 -22.70
C LYS A 212 14.43 -0.96 -24.18
#